data_AF-A0A6J8AMV7-F1
#
_entry.id   AF-A0A6J8AMV7-F1
#
_cell.length_a   1.000
_cell.length_b   1.000
_cell.length_c   1.000
_cell.angle_alpha   90.00
_cell.angle_beta   90.00
_cell.angle_gamma   90.00
#
_symmetry.space_group_name_H-M   'P 1'
#
loop_
_entity.id
_entity.type
_entity.pdbx_description
1 polymer ?
#
loop_
_entity_poly.entity_id
_entity_poly.type
_entity_poly.pdbx_seq_one_letter_code
_entity_poly.pdbx_strand_id
1 'polypeptide(L)'
;MPTEADNNKHGRKIPNDNRLIEPEIKKKFVIELRNRFRVLADLDQTKDSSTEKKWENIKEKDKEVKKKARKDKKNHLEERAEQAEKAAARGNISTVYKITKELCLQSKPPPVKDKTGNIITTKTEQAAHWIEHFMTVLNRPELINEFQGTPQLRYYQ
;
A
#
# COMPACT_ATOMS: atom_id res chain seq x y z
N MET A 1 -9.47 -43.01 6.04
CA MET A 1 -9.55 -41.53 6.08
C MET A 1 -8.33 -41.03 6.86
N PRO A 2 -7.60 -39.98 6.42
CA PRO A 2 -8.18 -38.64 6.19
C PRO A 2 -7.65 -37.82 4.97
N THR A 3 -8.58 -36.99 4.45
CA THR A 3 -8.47 -35.59 3.99
C THR A 3 -7.59 -35.17 2.80
N GLU A 4 -8.33 -34.77 1.76
CA GLU A 4 -8.07 -33.80 0.69
C GLU A 4 -7.12 -32.64 1.05
N ALA A 5 -6.21 -32.32 0.12
CA ALA A 5 -5.55 -31.03 0.05
C ALA A 5 -5.78 -30.42 -1.33
N ASP A 6 -6.70 -29.46 -1.36
CA ASP A 6 -6.96 -28.50 -2.44
C ASP A 6 -5.67 -27.90 -3.01
N ASN A 7 -5.47 -28.02 -4.33
CA ASN A 7 -4.45 -27.29 -5.07
C ASN A 7 -5.01 -26.72 -6.38
N ASN A 8 -6.10 -25.96 -6.29
CA ASN A 8 -6.52 -25.05 -7.35
C ASN A 8 -5.95 -23.65 -7.06
N LYS A 9 -4.81 -23.29 -7.68
CA LYS A 9 -4.18 -21.96 -7.51
C LYS A 9 -3.86 -21.24 -8.82
N HIS A 10 -4.37 -21.74 -9.94
CA HIS A 10 -4.21 -21.06 -11.22
C HIS A 10 -5.53 -21.13 -11.94
N GLY A 11 -6.27 -20.02 -11.96
CA GLY A 11 -7.48 -19.83 -12.74
C GLY A 11 -7.19 -19.85 -14.25
N ARG A 12 -6.64 -20.95 -14.77
CA ARG A 12 -6.72 -21.28 -16.18
C ARG A 12 -8.18 -21.67 -16.41
N LYS A 13 -8.95 -20.77 -17.02
CA LYS A 13 -10.25 -21.13 -17.58
C LYS A 13 -9.98 -22.21 -18.63
N ILE A 14 -10.18 -23.47 -18.25
CA ILE A 14 -10.15 -24.60 -19.19
C ILE A 14 -11.32 -24.34 -20.15
N PRO A 15 -11.08 -24.15 -21.46
CA PRO A 15 -12.17 -24.02 -22.42
C PRO A 15 -13.08 -25.24 -22.29
N ASN A 16 -14.38 -24.99 -22.15
CA ASN A 16 -15.36 -26.06 -21.93
C ASN A 16 -15.57 -26.82 -23.25
N ASP A 17 -14.94 -27.99 -23.39
CA ASP A 17 -14.95 -28.85 -24.61
C ASP A 17 -16.34 -29.37 -24.99
N ASN A 18 -17.36 -29.09 -24.17
CA ASN A 18 -18.75 -29.49 -24.35
C ASN A 18 -19.51 -28.68 -25.43
N ARG A 19 -18.86 -27.73 -26.12
CA ARG A 19 -19.46 -26.92 -27.20
C ARG A 19 -19.20 -27.45 -28.62
N LEU A 20 -18.39 -28.50 -28.77
CA LEU A 20 -18.10 -29.11 -30.07
C LEU A 20 -19.07 -30.28 -30.29
N ILE A 21 -20.17 -29.99 -30.98
CA ILE A 21 -21.31 -30.91 -31.15
C ILE A 21 -20.99 -32.06 -32.14
N GLU A 22 -20.05 -31.86 -33.07
CA GLU A 22 -19.70 -32.87 -34.07
C GLU A 22 -18.48 -33.73 -33.68
N PRO A 23 -18.58 -35.06 -33.77
CA PRO A 23 -17.55 -35.98 -33.29
C PRO A 23 -16.23 -35.89 -34.09
N GLU A 24 -16.29 -35.51 -35.36
CA GLU A 24 -15.10 -35.35 -36.20
C GLU A 24 -14.33 -34.06 -35.90
N ILE A 25 -15.06 -32.96 -35.67
CA ILE A 25 -14.47 -31.67 -35.29
C ILE A 25 -13.78 -31.79 -33.93
N LYS A 26 -14.38 -32.52 -32.99
CA LYS A 26 -13.76 -32.80 -31.68
C LYS A 26 -12.47 -33.61 -31.82
N LYS A 27 -12.46 -34.66 -32.64
CA LYS A 27 -11.26 -35.48 -32.89
C LYS A 27 -10.14 -34.66 -33.54
N LYS A 28 -10.46 -33.87 -34.56
CA LYS A 28 -9.51 -33.00 -35.26
C LYS A 28 -8.91 -31.95 -34.33
N PHE A 29 -9.74 -31.29 -33.51
CA PHE A 29 -9.30 -30.30 -32.53
C PHE A 29 -8.40 -30.91 -31.45
N VAL A 30 -8.75 -32.07 -30.90
CA VAL A 30 -7.93 -32.76 -29.88
C VAL A 30 -6.57 -33.16 -30.45
N ILE A 31 -6.52 -33.67 -31.68
CA ILE A 31 -5.25 -34.02 -32.34
C ILE A 31 -4.42 -32.76 -32.59
N GLU A 32 -5.03 -31.68 -33.07
CA GLU A 32 -4.35 -30.41 -33.31
C GLU A 32 -3.79 -29.80 -32.03
N LEU A 33 -4.55 -29.83 -30.93
CA LEU A 33 -4.06 -29.41 -29.61
C LEU A 33 -2.90 -30.29 -29.16
N ARG A 34 -3.04 -31.61 -29.27
CA ARG A 34 -1.98 -32.55 -28.89
C ARG A 34 -0.69 -32.32 -29.67
N ASN A 35 -0.81 -32.02 -30.97
CA ASN A 35 0.33 -31.72 -31.83
C ASN A 35 0.98 -30.38 -31.48
N ARG A 36 0.18 -29.32 -31.27
CA ARG A 36 0.68 -27.99 -30.89
C ARG A 36 1.39 -27.99 -29.53
N PHE A 37 0.90 -28.80 -28.58
CA PHE A 37 1.45 -28.88 -27.23
C PHE A 37 2.45 -30.01 -27.00
N ARG A 38 2.83 -30.77 -28.06
CA ARG A 38 3.79 -31.87 -27.97
C ARG A 38 5.13 -31.43 -27.37
N VAL A 39 5.65 -30.27 -27.81
CA VAL A 39 6.91 -29.70 -27.34
C VAL A 39 6.89 -29.39 -25.84
N LEU A 40 5.74 -28.98 -25.28
CA LEU A 40 5.62 -28.72 -23.85
C LEU A 40 5.62 -30.00 -23.01
N ALA A 41 5.09 -31.11 -23.55
CA ALA A 41 5.09 -32.40 -22.87
C ALA A 41 6.50 -33.00 -22.78
N ASP A 42 7.29 -32.87 -23.86
CA ASP A 42 8.67 -33.32 -23.90
C ASP A 42 9.56 -32.48 -22.95
N LEU A 43 9.28 -31.17 -22.82
CA LEU A 43 9.97 -30.29 -21.87
C LEU A 43 9.65 -30.61 -20.40
N ASP A 44 8.42 -31.04 -20.09
CA ASP A 44 8.01 -31.43 -18.73
C ASP A 44 8.67 -32.75 -18.28
N GLN A 45 8.99 -33.65 -19.23
CA GLN A 45 9.81 -34.83 -18.97
C GLN A 45 11.28 -34.49 -18.72
N THR A 46 11.77 -33.40 -19.31
CA THR A 46 13.08 -32.80 -19.01
C THR A 46 13.03 -31.77 -17.87
N LYS A 47 12.08 -31.91 -16.92
CA LYS A 47 12.18 -31.25 -15.62
C LYS A 47 13.46 -31.71 -14.93
N ASP A 48 14.54 -31.03 -15.24
CA ASP A 48 15.84 -31.27 -14.66
C ASP A 48 15.69 -31.01 -13.16
N SER A 49 15.77 -32.06 -12.33
CA SER A 49 15.65 -31.93 -10.86
C SER A 49 16.61 -30.88 -10.31
N SER A 50 17.68 -30.58 -11.05
CA SER A 50 18.60 -29.48 -10.81
C SER A 50 17.91 -28.11 -10.79
N THR A 51 16.99 -27.85 -11.72
CA THR A 51 16.25 -26.58 -11.79
C THR A 51 15.24 -26.43 -10.66
N GLU A 52 14.46 -27.48 -10.34
CA GLU A 52 13.53 -27.47 -9.23
C GLU A 52 14.26 -27.30 -7.88
N LYS A 53 15.35 -28.04 -7.65
CA LYS A 53 16.21 -27.88 -6.47
C LYS A 53 16.81 -26.48 -6.35
N LYS A 54 17.21 -25.87 -7.48
CA LYS A 54 17.69 -24.48 -7.51
C LYS A 54 16.57 -23.50 -7.09
N TRP A 55 15.36 -23.68 -7.61
CA TRP A 55 14.20 -22.86 -7.25
C TRP A 55 13.82 -22.99 -5.78
N GLU A 56 13.84 -24.20 -5.24
CA GLU A 56 13.58 -24.45 -3.81
C GLU A 56 14.62 -23.75 -2.92
N ASN A 57 15.91 -23.86 -3.25
CA ASN A 57 16.98 -23.19 -2.52
C ASN A 57 16.84 -21.65 -2.58
N ILE A 58 16.52 -21.08 -3.76
CA ILE A 58 16.28 -19.63 -3.89
C ILE A 58 15.12 -19.19 -2.99
N LYS A 59 14.03 -19.96 -2.97
CA LYS A 59 12.86 -19.67 -2.14
C LYS A 59 13.16 -19.76 -0.64
N GLU A 60 13.96 -20.75 -0.24
CA GLU A 60 14.41 -20.90 1.14
C GLU A 60 15.30 -19.73 1.58
N LYS A 61 16.27 -19.35 0.73
CA LYS A 61 17.13 -18.19 0.98
C LYS A 61 16.34 -16.88 1.04
N ASP A 62 15.37 -16.67 0.15
CA ASP A 62 14.49 -15.48 0.19
C ASP A 62 13.70 -15.41 1.52
N LYS A 63 13.16 -16.54 1.98
CA LYS A 63 12.48 -16.63 3.28
C LYS A 63 13.43 -16.31 4.44
N GLU A 64 14.66 -16.83 4.39
CA GLU A 64 15.68 -16.59 5.40
C GLU A 64 16.10 -15.11 5.44
N VAL A 65 16.36 -14.51 4.29
CA VAL A 65 16.73 -13.09 4.15
C VAL A 65 15.61 -12.20 4.69
N LYS A 66 14.35 -12.45 4.32
CA LYS A 66 13.20 -11.70 4.85
C LYS A 66 13.08 -11.83 6.37
N LYS A 67 13.32 -13.02 6.93
CA LYS A 67 13.32 -13.24 8.38
C LYS A 67 14.44 -12.45 9.06
N LYS A 68 15.65 -12.46 8.49
CA LYS A 68 16.80 -11.69 9.00
C LYS A 68 16.53 -10.19 8.94
N ALA A 69 16.03 -9.66 7.81
CA ALA A 69 15.69 -8.25 7.66
C ALA A 69 14.63 -7.78 8.66
N ARG A 70 13.60 -8.61 8.94
CA ARG A 70 12.60 -8.32 9.98
C ARG A 70 13.21 -8.30 11.37
N LYS A 71 14.10 -9.25 11.67
CA LYS A 71 14.81 -9.31 12.95
C LYS A 71 15.73 -8.12 13.14
N ASP A 72 16.48 -7.75 12.12
CA ASP A 72 17.36 -6.59 12.12
C ASP A 72 16.59 -5.29 12.36
N LYS A 73 15.48 -5.08 11.64
CA LYS A 73 14.57 -3.95 11.90
C LYS A 73 14.07 -3.93 13.34
N LYS A 74 13.67 -5.08 13.89
CA LYS A 74 13.22 -5.18 15.28
C LYS A 74 14.34 -4.80 16.25
N ASN A 75 15.54 -5.35 16.06
CA ASN A 75 16.69 -5.08 16.91
C ASN A 75 17.05 -3.59 16.91
N HIS A 76 17.06 -2.93 15.74
CA HIS A 76 17.29 -1.50 15.65
C HIS A 76 16.23 -0.69 16.42
N LEU A 77 14.95 -1.06 16.33
CA LEU A 77 13.88 -0.40 17.09
C LEU A 77 14.04 -0.60 18.61
N GLU A 78 14.40 -1.81 19.03
CA GLU A 78 14.64 -2.17 20.43
C GLU A 78 15.82 -1.37 21.01
N GLU A 79 16.95 -1.30 20.28
CA GLU A 79 18.13 -0.53 20.69
C GLU A 79 17.80 0.96 20.87
N ARG A 80 17.03 1.54 19.92
CA ARG A 80 16.56 2.92 20.03
C ARG A 80 15.66 3.11 21.25
N ALA A 81 14.73 2.19 21.50
CA ALA A 81 13.84 2.25 22.66
C ALA A 81 14.64 2.18 23.98
N GLU A 82 15.63 1.29 24.07
CA GLU A 82 16.50 1.17 25.24
C GLU A 82 17.33 2.44 25.48
N GLN A 83 17.82 3.08 24.42
CA GLN A 83 18.50 4.38 24.52
C GLN A 83 17.56 5.47 25.05
N ALA A 84 16.29 5.47 24.62
CA ALA A 84 15.29 6.41 25.13
C ALA A 84 14.99 6.16 26.61
N GLU A 85 14.86 4.91 27.04
CA GLU A 85 14.66 4.55 28.45
C GLU A 85 15.82 5.02 29.33
N LYS A 86 17.07 4.75 28.92
CA LYS A 86 18.28 5.24 29.60
C LYS A 86 18.34 6.76 29.66
N ALA A 87 17.91 7.45 28.62
CA ALA A 87 17.85 8.91 28.60
C ALA A 87 16.77 9.45 29.56
N ALA A 88 15.61 8.80 29.63
CA ALA A 88 14.53 9.15 30.55
C ALA A 88 14.97 8.96 32.01
N ALA A 89 15.65 7.84 32.33
CA ALA A 89 16.20 7.58 33.66
C ALA A 89 17.21 8.64 34.12
N ARG A 90 17.91 9.29 33.17
CA ARG A 90 18.85 10.40 33.44
C ARG A 90 18.20 11.78 33.41
N GLY A 91 16.88 11.87 33.16
CA GLY A 91 16.15 13.13 33.02
C GLY A 91 16.41 13.90 31.72
N ASN A 92 17.03 13.27 30.71
CA ASN A 92 17.32 13.93 29.42
C ASN A 92 16.13 13.85 28.47
N ILE A 93 15.14 14.72 28.69
CA ILE A 93 13.89 14.79 27.91
C ILE A 93 14.15 15.10 26.43
N SER A 94 15.17 15.91 26.12
CA SER A 94 15.51 16.28 24.73
C SER A 94 15.89 15.05 23.90
N THR A 95 16.69 14.15 24.47
CA THR A 95 17.10 12.92 23.80
C THR A 95 15.94 11.94 23.64
N VAL A 96 15.08 11.81 24.67
CA VAL A 96 13.85 11.00 24.58
C VAL A 96 12.98 11.49 23.41
N TYR A 97 12.71 12.79 23.34
CA TYR A 97 11.90 13.38 22.26
C TYR A 97 12.48 13.10 20.87
N LYS A 98 13.80 13.26 20.68
CA LYS A 98 14.45 12.99 19.39
C LYS A 98 14.28 11.52 18.97
N ILE A 99 14.52 10.59 19.89
CA ILE A 99 14.40 9.15 19.60
C ILE A 99 12.94 8.79 19.31
N THR A 100 11.99 9.25 20.13
CA THR A 100 10.56 9.02 19.88
C THR A 100 10.12 9.61 18.54
N LYS A 101 10.64 10.78 18.17
CA LYS A 101 10.40 11.39 16.86
C LYS A 101 10.94 10.51 15.72
N GLU A 102 12.13 9.95 15.85
CA GLU A 102 12.70 9.02 14.86
C GLU A 102 11.88 7.72 14.73
N LEU A 103 11.35 7.20 15.84
CA LEU A 103 10.54 5.97 15.87
C LEU A 103 9.14 6.17 15.31
N CYS A 104 8.48 7.29 15.63
CA CYS A 104 7.07 7.53 15.29
C CYS A 104 6.88 8.30 13.98
N LEU A 105 7.77 9.23 13.62
CA LEU A 105 7.58 10.14 12.48
C LEU A 105 8.32 9.68 11.21
N GLN A 106 8.14 8.42 10.84
CA GLN A 106 8.66 7.91 9.57
C GLN A 106 7.91 8.46 8.34
N SER A 107 6.76 9.09 8.54
CA SER A 107 6.02 9.78 7.48
C SER A 107 6.37 11.26 7.49
N LYS A 108 7.10 11.71 6.46
CA LYS A 108 7.25 13.14 6.21
C LYS A 108 5.88 13.68 5.80
N PRO A 109 5.43 14.83 6.34
CA PRO A 109 4.21 15.44 5.85
C PRO A 109 4.33 15.70 4.34
N PRO A 110 3.21 15.59 3.59
CA PRO A 110 3.23 15.85 2.16
C PRO A 110 3.74 17.28 1.89
N PRO A 111 4.44 17.50 0.76
CA PRO A 111 4.90 18.82 0.39
C PRO A 111 3.71 19.78 0.26
N VAL A 112 3.85 21.00 0.77
CA VAL A 112 2.85 22.06 0.62
C VAL A 112 2.75 22.41 -0.86
N LYS A 113 1.53 22.37 -1.41
CA LYS A 113 1.26 22.69 -2.81
C LYS A 113 0.45 23.96 -2.90
N ASP A 114 0.72 24.75 -3.93
CA ASP A 114 -0.08 25.91 -4.28
C ASP A 114 -1.39 25.48 -4.99
N LYS A 115 -2.33 26.42 -5.19
CA LYS A 115 -3.63 26.24 -5.88
C LYS A 115 -3.49 25.65 -7.29
N THR A 116 -2.33 25.86 -7.92
CA THR A 116 -1.96 25.33 -9.24
C THR A 116 -1.34 23.93 -9.20
N GLY A 117 -1.12 23.36 -8.01
CA GLY A 117 -0.54 22.03 -7.81
C GLY A 117 0.99 21.98 -7.71
N ASN A 118 1.67 23.12 -7.83
CA ASN A 118 3.13 23.23 -7.72
C ASN A 118 3.61 23.14 -6.28
N ILE A 119 4.76 22.50 -6.03
CA ILE A 119 5.35 22.37 -4.70
C ILE A 119 5.98 23.68 -4.27
N ILE A 120 5.57 24.21 -3.12
CA ILE A 120 6.14 25.40 -2.50
C ILE A 120 7.36 24.99 -1.68
N THR A 121 8.55 25.38 -2.12
CA THR A 121 9.83 24.99 -1.50
C THR A 121 10.33 26.00 -0.48
N THR A 122 9.94 27.27 -0.57
CA THR A 122 10.43 28.32 0.33
C THR A 122 9.54 28.49 1.57
N LYS A 123 10.16 28.73 2.73
CA LYS A 123 9.43 28.90 4.00
C LYS A 123 8.51 30.13 4.00
N THR A 124 8.92 31.20 3.32
CA THR A 124 8.17 32.46 3.20
C THR A 124 6.90 32.28 2.39
N GLU A 125 6.97 31.58 1.25
CA GLU A 125 5.80 31.30 0.42
C GLU A 125 4.85 30.32 1.10
N GLN A 126 5.37 29.31 1.82
CA GLN A 126 4.54 28.41 2.62
C GLN A 126 3.74 29.20 3.66
N ALA A 127 4.39 30.13 4.38
CA ALA A 127 3.72 30.97 5.37
C ALA A 127 2.64 31.86 4.74
N ALA A 128 2.92 32.50 3.60
CA ALA A 128 1.93 33.29 2.87
C ALA A 128 0.74 32.44 2.42
N HIS A 129 0.98 31.23 1.91
CA HIS A 129 -0.06 30.30 1.51
C HIS A 129 -0.93 29.85 2.69
N TRP A 130 -0.32 29.57 3.86
CA TRP A 130 -1.07 29.30 5.09
C TRP A 130 -1.94 30.48 5.50
N ILE A 131 -1.41 31.71 5.48
CA ILE A 131 -2.17 32.92 5.82
C ILE A 131 -3.38 33.08 4.89
N GLU A 132 -3.19 32.98 3.57
CA GLU A 132 -4.31 33.05 2.62
C GLU A 132 -5.35 31.97 2.89
N HIS A 133 -4.92 30.71 3.03
CA HIS A 133 -5.83 29.59 3.30
C HIS A 133 -6.62 29.82 4.59
N PHE A 134 -5.95 30.17 5.69
CA PHE A 134 -6.62 30.46 6.96
C PHE A 134 -7.56 31.66 6.86
N MET A 135 -7.19 32.74 6.16
CA MET A 135 -8.07 33.87 5.91
C MET A 135 -9.32 33.45 5.13
N THR A 136 -9.17 32.61 4.10
CA THR A 136 -10.34 32.12 3.32
C THR A 136 -11.24 31.19 4.12
N VAL A 137 -10.68 30.33 4.98
CA VAL A 137 -11.45 29.35 5.76
C VAL A 137 -12.13 29.99 6.97
N LEU A 138 -11.45 30.93 7.63
CA LEU A 138 -11.95 31.57 8.85
C LEU A 138 -12.83 32.79 8.56
N ASN A 139 -12.59 33.51 7.45
CA ASN A 139 -13.46 34.60 7.02
C ASN A 139 -14.57 34.06 6.10
N ARG A 140 -15.52 33.33 6.69
CA ARG A 140 -16.81 33.04 6.03
C ARG A 140 -17.53 34.39 5.85
N PRO A 141 -17.98 34.79 4.65
CA PRO A 141 -18.71 36.04 4.50
C PRO A 141 -19.91 36.02 5.45
N GLU A 142 -20.10 37.09 6.21
CA GLU A 142 -21.31 37.24 7.02
C GLU A 142 -22.48 37.07 6.07
N LEU A 143 -23.42 36.18 6.43
CA LEU A 143 -24.69 36.09 5.73
C LEU A 143 -25.35 37.46 5.95
N ILE A 144 -25.20 38.35 4.97
CA ILE A 144 -25.96 39.59 4.88
C ILE A 144 -27.40 39.13 4.65
N ASN A 145 -28.09 38.81 5.75
CA ASN A 145 -29.52 38.61 5.74
C ASN A 145 -30.12 39.95 5.31
N GLU A 146 -30.71 39.95 4.13
CA GLU A 146 -31.65 40.96 3.65
C GLU A 146 -32.82 41.07 4.63
N PHE A 147 -32.61 41.71 5.79
CA PHE A 147 -33.68 41.99 6.73
C PHE A 147 -34.38 43.28 6.27
N GLN A 148 -35.22 43.15 5.24
CA GLN A 148 -36.22 44.14 4.88
C GLN A 148 -37.30 44.15 5.96
N GLY A 149 -37.10 44.94 7.02
CA GLY A 149 -38.07 45.09 8.09
C GLY A 149 -37.59 46.04 9.17
N THR A 150 -37.90 47.33 9.00
CA THR A 150 -37.73 48.34 10.06
C THR A 150 -38.65 48.02 11.24
N PRO A 151 -38.16 47.98 12.50
CA PRO A 151 -39.03 47.79 13.65
C PRO A 151 -39.76 49.11 13.97
N GLN A 152 -41.09 49.11 13.85
CA GLN A 152 -41.95 50.16 14.37
C GLN A 152 -41.88 50.15 15.91
N LEU A 153 -41.35 51.23 16.51
CA LEU A 153 -41.33 51.44 17.96
C LEU A 153 -42.76 51.74 18.44
N ARG A 154 -43.42 50.76 19.07
CA ARG A 154 -44.59 51.03 19.92
C ARG A 154 -44.12 51.43 21.32
N TYR A 155 -44.30 52.71 21.64
CA TYR A 155 -44.30 53.18 23.02
C TYR A 155 -45.59 52.69 23.71
N TYR A 156 -45.46 52.05 24.86
CA TYR A 156 -46.59 51.71 25.72
C TYR A 156 -46.98 52.93 26.56
N GLN A 157 -48.28 53.26 26.57
CA GLN A 157 -48.94 54.05 27.63
C GLN A 157 -49.32 53.12 28.78
#